data_AF-A0A9E5A1T1-F1
#
_entry.id   AF-A0A9E5A1T1-F1
#
_cell.length_a   1.000
_cell.length_b   1.000
_cell.length_c   1.000
_cell.angle_alpha   90.00
_cell.angle_beta   90.00
_cell.angle_gamma   90.00
#
_symmetry.space_group_name_H-M   'P 1'
#
loop_
_entity.id
_entity.type
_entity.pdbx_description
1 polymer ?
#
loop_
_entity_poly.entity_id
_entity_poly.type
_entity_poly.pdbx_seq_one_letter_code
_entity_poly.pdbx_strand_id
1 'polypeptide(L)'
;MVLAIVSTGSVMADPVSAATLPVTAGSTSAQIQAIIDNAHSGDTISFAPGTYNDIKLNINKTLNLIGNGAIIKGINESDTVIFKITAEGDADGSGSTVQGFEFCLLNNNVTSGSKRVSTGYAIQLDKVSNVVVKNVTSHDGKAAVYNTNAVNTLIENCTFDDKYLKTYAVHIMGGDNITVRNSTIIGAMDGMSIASGATNVYVDNNTFLNNDYCAFFGGGVSNITFINNIFNGFNEGLGIEKASNLTYVLNNTFTNGLGDAIYIQNSYAHGPMSIISKIEIIGNTFKDIIGAAVGVDKSGMFTGDGTGNSIVGINNTVTNVSKGYVNLYSTGQNLNFTMDSSYPATVPGKANISVSSNVSSAAIKTGDKTTYTITVKNNGNGSAANVKISDILKTDFYSSYATYASVGTYANGVWNIGNLNAGDTASLVVTATALKSGTATSQAKATGDNISVLSNKIQKTINKYIKLSYSNSILTNSKVKTGKYVYLGTTVKNSGKDKSGTVKVKITLPKGMKLISVNYPSVYNKATKTWTFTVPAGKEYTFKVKAQVTSKGIKKVTFNDNGAVQYKYITGY
;
A
#
# COMPACT_ATOMS: atom_id res chain seq x y z
N MET A 1 -8.81 64.17 55.79
CA MET A 1 -9.38 63.77 54.49
C MET A 1 -8.59 62.56 54.03
N VAL A 2 -9.14 61.36 54.27
CA VAL A 2 -8.53 60.07 53.90
C VAL A 2 -9.06 59.72 52.50
N LEU A 3 -8.17 59.43 51.55
CA LEU A 3 -8.56 58.92 50.24
C LEU A 3 -8.15 57.44 50.15
N ALA A 4 -9.17 56.60 49.97
CA ALA A 4 -9.08 55.15 50.02
C ALA A 4 -8.41 54.55 48.78
N ILE A 5 -7.58 53.53 49.02
CA ILE A 5 -7.01 52.64 48.02
C ILE A 5 -8.12 51.66 47.59
N VAL A 6 -8.40 51.58 46.28
CA VAL A 6 -9.27 50.55 45.71
C VAL A 6 -8.38 49.53 45.02
N SER A 7 -8.27 48.34 45.61
CA SER A 7 -7.68 47.17 44.96
C SER A 7 -8.71 46.54 44.02
N THR A 8 -8.50 46.62 42.71
CA THR A 8 -9.18 45.75 41.76
C THR A 8 -8.44 44.43 41.72
N GLY A 9 -8.92 43.44 42.45
CA GLY A 9 -8.48 42.06 42.29
C GLY A 9 -8.85 41.58 40.89
N SER A 10 -7.86 41.38 40.03
CA SER A 10 -8.01 40.50 38.87
C SER A 10 -8.18 39.09 39.41
N VAL A 11 -9.41 38.59 39.39
CA VAL A 11 -9.68 37.17 39.56
C VAL A 11 -8.93 36.47 38.43
N MET A 12 -7.81 35.81 38.74
CA MET A 12 -7.33 34.76 37.84
C MET A 12 -8.45 33.75 37.76
N ALA A 13 -9.09 33.65 36.59
CA ALA A 13 -9.95 32.51 36.32
C ALA A 13 -9.10 31.26 36.59
N ASP A 14 -9.63 30.34 37.40
CA ASP A 14 -9.07 29.00 37.53
C ASP A 14 -8.76 28.47 36.12
N PRO A 15 -7.65 27.74 35.91
CA PRO A 15 -7.37 27.14 34.62
C PRO A 15 -8.57 26.28 34.24
N VAL A 16 -9.37 26.76 33.29
CA VAL A 16 -10.47 25.99 32.72
C VAL A 16 -9.81 24.73 32.20
N SER A 17 -10.15 23.56 32.75
CA SER A 17 -9.54 22.32 32.31
C SER A 17 -9.75 22.20 30.80
N ALA A 18 -8.67 22.02 30.04
CA ALA A 18 -8.75 21.91 28.59
C ALA A 18 -9.88 20.95 28.18
N ALA A 19 -10.88 21.48 27.50
CA ALA A 19 -12.04 20.70 27.10
C ALA A 19 -11.67 19.80 25.92
N THR A 20 -12.36 18.66 25.79
CA THR A 20 -12.29 17.83 24.59
C THR A 20 -13.56 18.02 23.79
N LEU A 21 -13.43 18.61 22.60
CA LEU A 21 -14.51 18.91 21.67
C LEU A 21 -14.54 17.84 20.57
N PRO A 22 -15.58 17.00 20.51
CA PRO A 22 -15.65 15.91 19.53
C PRO A 22 -16.04 16.42 18.14
N VAL A 23 -15.40 15.85 17.12
CA VAL A 23 -15.76 16.02 15.71
C VAL A 23 -16.31 14.71 15.16
N THR A 24 -17.58 14.70 14.75
CA THR A 24 -18.24 13.52 14.18
C THR A 24 -17.68 13.17 12.80
N ALA A 25 -17.59 11.88 12.47
CA ALA A 25 -17.15 11.43 11.15
C ALA A 25 -18.03 12.02 10.03
N GLY A 26 -17.40 12.49 8.96
CA GLY A 26 -18.09 13.09 7.81
C GLY A 26 -18.54 14.55 8.03
N SER A 27 -18.20 15.19 9.16
CA SER A 27 -18.41 16.62 9.34
C SER A 27 -17.73 17.42 8.22
N THR A 28 -18.41 18.47 7.76
CA THR A 28 -17.91 19.36 6.70
C THR A 28 -16.88 20.33 7.27
N SER A 29 -16.09 20.93 6.37
CA SER A 29 -15.09 21.96 6.74
C SER A 29 -15.69 23.08 7.61
N ALA A 30 -16.89 23.57 7.25
CA ALA A 30 -17.57 24.64 8.00
C ALA A 30 -18.01 24.19 9.41
N GLN A 31 -18.46 22.94 9.55
CA GLN A 31 -18.86 22.40 10.86
C GLN A 31 -17.65 22.24 11.79
N ILE A 32 -16.52 21.79 11.26
CA ILE A 32 -15.28 21.62 12.02
C ILE A 32 -14.69 22.98 12.38
N GLN A 33 -14.68 23.92 11.44
CA GLN A 33 -14.22 25.28 11.70
C GLN A 33 -15.06 25.96 12.79
N ALA A 34 -16.39 25.78 12.79
CA ALA A 34 -17.24 26.30 13.86
C ALA A 34 -16.89 25.71 15.25
N ILE A 35 -16.42 24.47 15.32
CA ILE A 35 -15.93 23.88 16.58
C ILE A 35 -14.62 24.55 17.01
N ILE A 36 -13.69 24.75 16.07
CA ILE A 36 -12.41 25.46 16.30
C ILE A 36 -12.65 26.90 16.73
N ASP A 37 -13.58 27.60 16.09
CA ASP A 37 -13.90 29.00 16.37
C ASP A 37 -14.44 29.18 17.79
N ASN A 38 -15.25 28.23 18.27
CA ASN A 38 -15.80 28.22 19.63
C ASN A 38 -14.87 27.60 20.70
N ALA A 39 -13.77 26.97 20.30
CA ALA A 39 -12.80 26.39 21.23
C ALA A 39 -11.98 27.49 21.93
N HIS A 40 -11.59 27.21 23.18
CA HIS A 40 -10.63 28.01 23.93
C HIS A 40 -9.20 27.55 23.65
N SER A 41 -8.23 28.43 23.89
CA SER A 41 -6.81 28.09 23.78
C SER A 41 -6.45 26.96 24.77
N GLY A 42 -5.79 25.91 24.28
CA GLY A 42 -5.45 24.70 25.02
C GLY A 42 -6.44 23.54 24.84
N ASP A 43 -7.63 23.79 24.29
CA ASP A 43 -8.64 22.74 24.08
C ASP A 43 -8.17 21.67 23.08
N THR A 44 -8.76 20.48 23.21
CA THR A 44 -8.54 19.34 22.33
C THR A 44 -9.68 19.22 21.32
N ILE A 45 -9.35 19.21 20.03
CA ILE A 45 -10.29 18.90 18.95
C ILE A 45 -10.10 17.44 18.56
N SER A 46 -11.03 16.58 18.97
CA SER A 46 -10.91 15.13 18.83
C SER A 46 -11.78 14.61 17.70
N PHE A 47 -11.16 14.20 16.61
CA PHE A 47 -11.84 13.61 15.46
C PHE A 47 -12.21 12.16 15.75
N ALA A 48 -13.41 11.77 15.33
CA ALA A 48 -13.82 10.37 15.32
C ALA A 48 -13.18 9.63 14.14
N PRO A 49 -12.97 8.30 14.25
CA PRO A 49 -12.51 7.50 13.12
C PRO A 49 -13.46 7.63 11.93
N GLY A 50 -12.94 7.92 10.75
CA GLY A 50 -13.77 8.10 9.55
C GLY A 50 -13.11 8.94 8.47
N THR A 51 -13.81 9.08 7.34
CA THR A 51 -13.35 9.90 6.23
C THR A 51 -13.98 11.28 6.27
N TYR A 52 -13.15 12.30 6.06
CA TYR A 52 -13.53 13.70 5.97
C TYR A 52 -13.12 14.23 4.60
N ASN A 53 -14.08 14.66 3.80
CA ASN A 53 -13.83 15.11 2.43
C ASN A 53 -13.78 16.64 2.38
N ASP A 54 -12.89 17.16 1.54
CA ASP A 54 -12.83 18.58 1.21
C ASP A 54 -12.64 19.50 2.43
N ILE A 55 -11.72 19.12 3.33
CA ILE A 55 -11.46 19.84 4.58
C ILE A 55 -10.43 20.95 4.39
N LYS A 56 -10.73 22.13 4.93
CA LYS A 56 -9.83 23.28 5.05
C LYS A 56 -10.06 23.99 6.39
N LEU A 57 -9.06 23.93 7.26
CA LEU A 57 -9.13 24.47 8.62
C LEU A 57 -8.09 25.57 8.82
N ASN A 58 -8.51 26.64 9.48
CA ASN A 58 -7.64 27.69 9.98
C ASN A 58 -7.53 27.57 11.51
N ILE A 59 -6.33 27.24 11.98
CA ILE A 59 -5.98 27.07 13.38
C ILE A 59 -5.18 28.31 13.79
N ASN A 60 -5.85 29.20 14.51
CA ASN A 60 -5.35 30.53 14.87
C ASN A 60 -5.40 30.76 16.39
N LYS A 61 -5.38 29.67 17.15
CA LYS A 61 -5.28 29.61 18.61
C LYS A 61 -4.60 28.28 18.98
N THR A 62 -3.96 28.20 20.14
CA THR A 62 -3.30 26.97 20.59
C THR A 62 -4.33 25.84 20.74
N LEU A 63 -4.21 24.76 19.98
CA LEU A 63 -5.13 23.62 20.05
C LEU A 63 -4.39 22.28 19.96
N ASN A 64 -4.98 21.26 20.57
CA ASN A 64 -4.55 19.87 20.42
C ASN A 64 -5.48 19.16 19.44
N LEU A 65 -5.07 18.98 18.18
CA LEU A 65 -5.84 18.27 17.17
C LEU A 65 -5.47 16.78 17.19
N ILE A 66 -6.46 15.91 17.41
CA ILE A 66 -6.28 14.46 17.50
C ILE A 66 -7.14 13.75 16.45
N GLY A 67 -6.50 12.99 15.57
CA GLY A 67 -7.13 12.31 14.45
C GLY A 67 -7.82 10.98 14.78
N ASN A 68 -7.38 10.21 15.78
CA ASN A 68 -7.96 8.89 16.14
C ASN A 68 -8.36 7.99 14.94
N GLY A 69 -7.59 7.97 13.85
CA GLY A 69 -7.95 7.23 12.62
C GLY A 69 -8.83 8.01 11.63
N ALA A 70 -8.87 9.34 11.75
CA ALA A 70 -9.45 10.24 10.78
C ALA A 70 -8.59 10.28 9.51
N ILE A 71 -9.25 10.06 8.38
CA ILE A 71 -8.67 10.15 7.04
C ILE A 71 -9.19 11.44 6.41
N ILE A 72 -8.32 12.42 6.24
CA ILE A 72 -8.62 13.69 5.60
C ILE A 72 -8.31 13.56 4.11
N LYS A 73 -9.34 13.63 3.27
CA LYS A 73 -9.17 13.65 1.81
C LYS A 73 -9.00 15.09 1.33
N GLY A 74 -8.00 15.27 0.48
CA GLY A 74 -7.67 16.55 -0.14
C GLY A 74 -8.82 17.14 -0.94
N ILE A 75 -8.73 18.45 -1.20
CA ILE A 75 -9.77 19.23 -1.88
C ILE A 75 -9.53 19.40 -3.39
N ASN A 76 -10.58 19.64 -4.17
CA ASN A 76 -10.46 19.79 -5.61
C ASN A 76 -9.92 21.17 -6.10
N GLU A 77 -8.86 21.66 -5.49
CA GLU A 77 -8.23 22.96 -5.78
C GLU A 77 -6.70 22.84 -5.67
N SER A 78 -5.97 23.37 -6.65
CA SER A 78 -4.51 23.34 -6.67
C SER A 78 -3.91 24.20 -5.55
N ASP A 79 -2.76 23.78 -5.01
CA ASP A 79 -1.98 24.54 -4.00
C ASP A 79 -2.73 24.88 -2.72
N THR A 80 -3.71 24.07 -2.32
CA THR A 80 -4.48 24.33 -1.10
C THR A 80 -3.82 23.77 0.14
N VAL A 81 -3.94 24.50 1.24
CA VAL A 81 -3.55 24.07 2.57
C VAL A 81 -4.76 23.48 3.28
N ILE A 82 -4.64 22.23 3.75
CA ILE A 82 -5.70 21.54 4.46
C ILE A 82 -5.78 22.05 5.89
N PHE A 83 -4.71 21.95 6.68
CA PHE A 83 -4.62 22.55 8.02
C PHE A 83 -3.63 23.71 8.00
N LYS A 84 -4.12 24.94 8.09
CA LYS A 84 -3.27 26.13 8.24
C LYS A 84 -3.16 26.48 9.72
N ILE A 85 -1.98 26.33 10.31
CA ILE A 85 -1.67 26.82 11.65
C ILE A 85 -0.93 28.13 11.49
N THR A 86 -1.50 29.23 11.99
CA THR A 86 -1.06 30.59 11.62
C THR A 86 -1.02 31.52 12.81
N ALA A 87 -0.10 32.48 12.77
CA ALA A 87 -0.06 33.63 13.69
C ALA A 87 -0.19 34.94 12.90
N GLU A 88 -1.32 35.63 13.07
CA GLU A 88 -1.60 36.94 12.46
C GLU A 88 -2.36 37.84 13.45
N GLY A 89 -1.73 38.93 13.88
CA GLY A 89 -2.31 39.84 14.88
C GLY A 89 -2.50 39.17 16.24
N ASP A 90 -3.70 39.29 16.82
CA ASP A 90 -4.06 38.65 18.09
C ASP A 90 -4.43 37.16 17.94
N ALA A 91 -4.51 36.64 16.72
CA ALA A 91 -4.84 35.25 16.43
C ALA A 91 -3.54 34.44 16.24
N ASP A 92 -3.21 33.59 17.22
CA ASP A 92 -1.94 32.87 17.27
C ASP A 92 -2.13 31.37 17.52
N GLY A 93 -1.89 30.56 16.47
CA GLY A 93 -1.90 29.11 16.52
C GLY A 93 -0.66 28.46 17.17
N SER A 94 0.29 29.24 17.70
CA SER A 94 1.50 28.73 18.36
C SER A 94 1.18 27.76 19.50
N GLY A 95 2.09 26.81 19.75
CA GLY A 95 1.91 25.76 20.76
C GLY A 95 0.97 24.62 20.36
N SER A 96 0.34 24.69 19.18
CA SER A 96 -0.62 23.68 18.74
C SER A 96 0.05 22.33 18.46
N THR A 97 -0.72 21.25 18.62
CA THR A 97 -0.30 19.91 18.25
C THR A 97 -1.24 19.29 17.22
N VAL A 98 -0.68 18.58 16.23
CA VAL A 98 -1.44 17.78 15.25
C VAL A 98 -1.00 16.34 15.37
N GLN A 99 -1.91 15.45 15.74
CA GLN A 99 -1.58 14.07 16.02
C GLN A 99 -2.53 13.06 15.37
N GLY A 100 -1.98 11.98 14.79
CA GLY A 100 -2.76 10.77 14.50
C GLY A 100 -3.74 10.89 13.33
N PHE A 101 -3.43 11.78 12.37
CA PHE A 101 -4.20 11.95 11.15
C PHE A 101 -3.56 11.19 9.97
N GLU A 102 -4.39 10.72 9.06
CA GLU A 102 -3.98 10.30 7.72
C GLU A 102 -4.49 11.32 6.69
N PHE A 103 -3.59 11.88 5.89
CA PHE A 103 -3.92 12.82 4.83
C PHE A 103 -3.76 12.13 3.47
N CYS A 104 -4.83 12.12 2.67
CA CYS A 104 -4.84 11.57 1.31
C CYS A 104 -5.06 12.70 0.31
N LEU A 105 -3.97 13.22 -0.26
CA LEU A 105 -3.94 14.47 -1.03
C LEU A 105 -3.91 14.26 -2.55
N LEU A 106 -3.93 13.00 -3.03
CA LEU A 106 -4.12 12.72 -4.45
C LEU A 106 -5.58 12.90 -4.83
N ASN A 107 -5.84 13.79 -5.79
CA ASN A 107 -7.15 13.88 -6.42
C ASN A 107 -7.18 13.10 -7.73
N ASN A 108 -7.94 11.99 -7.73
CA ASN A 108 -8.13 11.16 -8.92
C ASN A 108 -9.11 11.75 -9.94
N ASN A 109 -9.82 12.82 -9.60
CA ASN A 109 -10.90 13.39 -10.39
C ASN A 109 -10.48 14.63 -11.20
N VAL A 110 -9.29 15.17 -11.00
CA VAL A 110 -8.79 16.32 -11.76
C VAL A 110 -7.43 16.05 -12.36
N THR A 111 -7.34 16.36 -13.66
CA THR A 111 -6.14 16.25 -14.48
C THR A 111 -5.79 17.62 -15.05
N SER A 112 -4.54 18.05 -14.90
CA SER A 112 -3.97 19.17 -15.65
C SER A 112 -3.18 18.57 -16.82
N GLY A 113 -3.79 18.60 -18.01
CA GLY A 113 -3.32 17.82 -19.16
C GLY A 113 -3.41 16.31 -18.90
N SER A 114 -2.30 15.57 -19.05
CA SER A 114 -2.22 14.13 -18.79
C SER A 114 -1.84 13.77 -17.35
N LYS A 115 -1.61 14.76 -16.48
CA LYS A 115 -1.15 14.56 -15.10
C LYS A 115 -2.30 14.79 -14.11
N ARG A 116 -2.45 13.89 -13.14
CA ARG A 116 -3.36 14.09 -11.99
C ARG A 116 -2.88 15.31 -11.18
N VAL A 117 -3.80 16.03 -10.56
CA VAL A 117 -3.49 17.24 -9.78
C VAL A 117 -3.56 16.90 -8.28
N SER A 118 -2.56 17.32 -7.49
CA SER A 118 -2.61 17.25 -6.03
C SER A 118 -3.37 18.43 -5.46
N THR A 119 -3.96 18.21 -4.30
CA THR A 119 -4.74 19.19 -3.55
C THR A 119 -3.89 20.18 -2.76
N GLY A 120 -2.55 20.06 -2.77
CA GLY A 120 -1.62 21.00 -2.11
C GLY A 120 -0.93 20.44 -0.87
N TYR A 121 -0.93 21.20 0.24
CA TYR A 121 -0.19 20.92 1.47
C TYR A 121 -1.10 20.36 2.58
N ALA A 122 -0.67 19.32 3.29
CA ALA A 122 -1.46 18.77 4.40
C ALA A 122 -1.51 19.74 5.58
N ILE A 123 -0.34 20.18 6.05
CA ILE A 123 -0.20 21.07 7.19
C ILE A 123 0.71 22.23 6.79
N GLN A 124 0.24 23.46 6.89
CA GLN A 124 1.09 24.65 6.80
C GLN A 124 1.32 25.23 8.20
N LEU A 125 2.57 25.57 8.49
CA LEU A 125 3.00 26.29 9.69
C LEU A 125 3.45 27.69 9.28
N ASP A 126 2.60 28.68 9.50
CA ASP A 126 2.80 30.04 8.99
C ASP A 126 3.09 31.02 10.14
N LYS A 127 4.36 31.40 10.31
CA LYS A 127 4.85 32.35 11.34
C LYS A 127 4.51 31.96 12.79
N VAL A 128 4.26 30.68 13.05
CA VAL A 128 3.94 30.15 14.37
C VAL A 128 5.18 29.65 15.11
N SER A 129 5.04 29.41 16.40
CA SER A 129 6.10 28.83 17.23
C SER A 129 5.63 27.60 18.01
N ASN A 130 6.57 26.73 18.39
CA ASN A 130 6.33 25.63 19.34
C ASN A 130 5.26 24.61 18.87
N VAL A 131 5.20 24.34 17.56
CA VAL A 131 4.21 23.42 16.99
C VAL A 131 4.76 21.99 16.94
N VAL A 132 3.92 21.02 17.28
CA VAL A 132 4.25 19.58 17.19
C VAL A 132 3.35 18.87 16.19
N VAL A 133 3.94 18.22 15.20
CA VAL A 133 3.27 17.31 14.27
C VAL A 133 3.76 15.89 14.56
N LYS A 134 2.88 14.99 15.02
CA LYS A 134 3.30 13.63 15.42
C LYS A 134 2.37 12.53 14.97
N ASN A 135 2.92 11.37 14.64
CA ASN A 135 2.13 10.20 14.20
C ASN A 135 1.19 10.54 13.02
N VAL A 136 1.62 11.43 12.12
CA VAL A 136 0.85 11.83 10.95
C VAL A 136 1.31 11.01 9.76
N THR A 137 0.35 10.49 8.99
CA THR A 137 0.61 9.89 7.69
C THR A 137 0.10 10.81 6.59
N SER A 138 0.86 11.00 5.52
CA SER A 138 0.44 11.79 4.35
C SER A 138 0.78 11.07 3.06
N HIS A 139 -0.11 11.20 2.09
CA HIS A 139 0.00 10.59 0.77
C HIS A 139 -0.24 11.62 -0.33
N ASP A 140 0.69 11.65 -1.30
CA ASP A 140 0.53 12.27 -2.61
C ASP A 140 0.16 13.76 -2.62
N GLY A 141 0.83 14.53 -1.77
CA GLY A 141 0.70 15.98 -1.64
C GLY A 141 1.75 16.77 -2.40
N LYS A 142 1.66 18.11 -2.37
CA LYS A 142 2.79 19.00 -2.67
C LYS A 142 3.82 19.05 -1.54
N ALA A 143 3.33 19.05 -0.30
CA ALA A 143 4.08 18.63 0.88
C ALA A 143 3.15 18.17 2.01
N ALA A 144 3.62 17.22 2.81
CA ALA A 144 2.93 16.82 4.03
C ALA A 144 2.97 17.97 5.05
N VAL A 145 4.17 18.54 5.25
CA VAL A 145 4.37 19.71 6.12
C VAL A 145 5.07 20.81 5.33
N TYR A 146 4.47 22.00 5.35
CA TYR A 146 4.99 23.21 4.75
C TYR A 146 5.24 24.27 5.82
N ASN A 147 6.51 24.47 6.17
CA ASN A 147 6.93 25.45 7.17
C ASN A 147 7.24 26.78 6.47
N THR A 148 6.37 27.78 6.63
CA THR A 148 6.57 29.15 6.15
C THR A 148 7.00 30.03 7.32
N ASN A 149 8.28 29.95 7.67
CA ASN A 149 8.92 30.74 8.73
C ASN A 149 8.39 30.49 10.17
N ALA A 150 8.01 29.24 10.48
CA ALA A 150 7.74 28.84 11.86
C ALA A 150 9.01 28.42 12.60
N VAL A 151 9.00 28.57 13.93
CA VAL A 151 10.16 28.32 14.81
C VAL A 151 9.83 27.29 15.91
N ASN A 152 10.84 26.59 16.43
CA ASN A 152 10.65 25.56 17.47
C ASN A 152 9.63 24.48 17.03
N THR A 153 9.77 23.97 15.82
CA THR A 153 8.85 22.97 15.24
C THR A 153 9.39 21.57 15.47
N LEU A 154 8.54 20.64 15.92
CA LEU A 154 8.86 19.21 16.00
C LEU A 154 7.96 18.40 15.08
N ILE A 155 8.56 17.66 14.15
CA ILE A 155 7.89 16.64 13.31
C ILE A 155 8.43 15.27 13.73
N GLU A 156 7.58 14.40 14.28
CA GLU A 156 8.03 13.15 14.89
C GLU A 156 7.13 11.95 14.57
N ASN A 157 7.74 10.78 14.32
CA ASN A 157 7.02 9.52 14.10
C ASN A 157 6.01 9.60 12.94
N CYS A 158 6.32 10.36 11.90
CA CYS A 158 5.45 10.55 10.76
C CYS A 158 5.82 9.63 9.59
N THR A 159 4.88 9.39 8.68
CA THR A 159 5.12 8.66 7.42
C THR A 159 4.61 9.48 6.24
N PHE A 160 5.51 9.87 5.33
CA PHE A 160 5.18 10.65 4.15
C PHE A 160 5.49 9.82 2.91
N ASP A 161 4.47 9.48 2.12
CA ASP A 161 4.54 8.60 0.96
C ASP A 161 4.02 9.31 -0.29
N ASP A 162 4.92 9.88 -1.09
CA ASP A 162 4.60 10.83 -2.17
C ASP A 162 5.05 10.31 -3.55
N LYS A 163 4.46 9.20 -4.00
CA LYS A 163 4.93 8.44 -5.19
C LYS A 163 4.52 9.04 -6.54
N TYR A 164 3.51 9.90 -6.58
CA TYR A 164 2.82 10.21 -7.85
C TYR A 164 3.24 11.50 -8.55
N LEU A 165 3.70 12.53 -7.82
CA LEU A 165 3.85 13.87 -8.40
C LEU A 165 5.26 14.44 -8.38
N LYS A 166 6.25 13.72 -7.81
CA LYS A 166 7.62 14.22 -7.67
C LYS A 166 7.61 15.60 -6.97
N THR A 167 7.13 15.62 -5.74
CA THR A 167 6.93 16.81 -4.89
C THR A 167 7.81 16.73 -3.63
N TYR A 168 7.60 17.61 -2.67
CA TYR A 168 8.34 17.64 -1.40
C TYR A 168 7.58 16.83 -0.35
N ALA A 169 8.24 16.12 0.56
CA ALA A 169 7.52 15.57 1.73
C ALA A 169 7.50 16.57 2.89
N VAL A 170 8.66 17.13 3.26
CA VAL A 170 8.78 18.25 4.20
C VAL A 170 9.42 19.44 3.49
N HIS A 171 8.71 20.56 3.45
CA HIS A 171 9.17 21.78 2.78
C HIS A 171 9.36 22.90 3.80
N ILE A 172 10.62 23.28 4.05
CA ILE A 172 11.01 24.29 5.03
C ILE A 172 11.47 25.55 4.28
N MET A 173 10.64 26.57 4.32
CA MET A 173 10.91 27.89 3.74
C MET A 173 11.09 28.91 4.86
N GLY A 174 12.31 28.98 5.39
CA GLY A 174 12.67 29.79 6.57
C GLY A 174 12.24 29.16 7.89
N GLY A 175 12.58 29.84 8.99
CA GLY A 175 12.35 29.36 10.37
C GLY A 175 13.63 28.99 11.10
N ASP A 176 13.48 28.66 12.39
CA ASP A 176 14.58 28.36 13.29
C ASP A 176 14.23 27.21 14.24
N ASN A 177 15.22 26.40 14.60
CA ASN A 177 15.07 25.30 15.55
C ASN A 177 13.95 24.32 15.14
N ILE A 178 14.16 23.66 13.99
CA ILE A 178 13.19 22.72 13.42
C ILE A 178 13.77 21.32 13.53
N THR A 179 13.04 20.40 14.16
CA THR A 179 13.45 19.00 14.30
C THR A 179 12.51 18.09 13.51
N VAL A 180 13.07 17.23 12.67
CA VAL A 180 12.37 16.12 12.01
C VAL A 180 13.02 14.83 12.49
N ARG A 181 12.28 13.97 13.19
CA ARG A 181 12.84 12.74 13.74
C ARG A 181 11.93 11.53 13.68
N ASN A 182 12.55 10.34 13.73
CA ASN A 182 11.85 9.05 13.81
C ASN A 182 10.81 8.85 12.70
N SER A 183 10.96 9.53 11.55
CA SER A 183 9.96 9.57 10.48
C SER A 183 10.43 8.81 9.24
N THR A 184 9.48 8.35 8.44
CA THR A 184 9.74 7.65 7.18
C THR A 184 9.28 8.49 5.99
N ILE A 185 10.16 8.72 5.03
CA ILE A 185 9.92 9.58 3.86
C ILE A 185 10.17 8.77 2.58
N ILE A 186 9.14 8.62 1.74
CA ILE A 186 9.14 7.65 0.65
C ILE A 186 8.74 8.30 -0.67
N GLY A 187 9.54 8.08 -1.72
CA GLY A 187 9.14 8.31 -3.11
C GLY A 187 9.04 9.77 -3.57
N ALA A 188 9.44 10.74 -2.75
CA ALA A 188 9.36 12.16 -3.05
C ALA A 188 10.42 12.60 -4.08
N MET A 189 10.22 13.76 -4.72
CA MET A 189 11.29 14.40 -5.49
C MET A 189 12.36 14.91 -4.55
N ASP A 190 11.99 15.73 -3.57
CA ASP A 190 12.88 16.01 -2.44
C ASP A 190 12.18 15.51 -1.18
N GLY A 191 12.76 14.52 -0.51
CA GLY A 191 12.22 14.06 0.77
C GLY A 191 12.15 15.21 1.78
N MET A 192 13.17 16.04 1.81
CA MET A 192 13.15 17.33 2.49
C MET A 192 13.73 18.43 1.60
N SER A 193 13.06 19.57 1.53
CA SER A 193 13.59 20.78 0.89
C SER A 193 13.72 21.88 1.95
N ILE A 194 14.93 22.38 2.18
CA ILE A 194 15.24 23.39 3.22
C ILE A 194 15.84 24.62 2.57
N ALA A 195 15.16 25.75 2.66
CA ALA A 195 15.59 26.97 1.99
C ALA A 195 15.19 28.24 2.73
N SER A 196 15.42 29.37 2.07
CA SER A 196 14.99 30.71 2.50
C SER A 196 15.50 31.11 3.88
N GLY A 197 16.78 30.86 4.15
CA GLY A 197 17.42 31.31 5.39
C GLY A 197 17.11 30.48 6.64
N ALA A 198 16.54 29.28 6.51
CA ALA A 198 16.24 28.44 7.67
C ALA A 198 17.50 28.10 8.48
N THR A 199 17.40 28.12 9.82
CA THR A 199 18.53 27.87 10.72
C THR A 199 18.24 26.78 11.75
N ASN A 200 19.30 26.14 12.25
CA ASN A 200 19.21 25.14 13.35
C ASN A 200 18.23 24.00 13.03
N VAL A 201 18.38 23.36 11.86
CA VAL A 201 17.51 22.24 11.45
C VAL A 201 18.17 20.91 11.80
N TYR A 202 17.47 20.08 12.57
CA TYR A 202 17.92 18.77 13.01
C TYR A 202 17.08 17.67 12.37
N VAL A 203 17.75 16.77 11.64
CA VAL A 203 17.14 15.61 10.99
C VAL A 203 17.76 14.36 11.62
N ASP A 204 17.03 13.73 12.54
CA ASP A 204 17.55 12.66 13.40
C ASP A 204 16.76 11.35 13.27
N ASN A 205 17.45 10.24 13.04
CA ASN A 205 16.87 8.89 13.06
C ASN A 205 15.66 8.72 12.12
N ASN A 206 15.72 9.32 10.93
CA ASN A 206 14.70 9.16 9.88
C ASN A 206 15.11 8.11 8.86
N THR A 207 14.12 7.59 8.12
CA THR A 207 14.33 6.65 7.02
C THR A 207 13.81 7.24 5.72
N PHE A 208 14.71 7.47 4.77
CA PHE A 208 14.43 7.98 3.42
C PHE A 208 14.50 6.82 2.43
N LEU A 209 13.42 6.56 1.70
CA LEU A 209 13.28 5.43 0.78
C LEU A 209 12.88 5.86 -0.63
N ASN A 210 13.69 5.52 -1.63
CA ASN A 210 13.35 5.68 -3.05
C ASN A 210 12.99 7.13 -3.44
N ASN A 211 13.60 8.13 -2.82
CA ASN A 211 13.41 9.54 -3.18
C ASN A 211 14.35 9.92 -4.34
N ASP A 212 13.99 10.93 -5.15
CA ASP A 212 14.94 11.46 -6.15
C ASP A 212 16.12 12.12 -5.41
N TYR A 213 15.88 13.17 -4.63
CA TYR A 213 16.73 13.69 -3.56
C TYR A 213 16.18 13.23 -2.21
N CYS A 214 17.03 12.68 -1.34
CA CYS A 214 16.59 12.41 0.03
C CYS A 214 16.38 13.72 0.80
N ALA A 215 17.34 14.64 0.69
CA ALA A 215 17.16 16.01 1.10
C ALA A 215 17.97 16.95 0.23
N PHE A 216 17.41 18.13 0.00
CA PHE A 216 18.03 19.23 -0.72
C PHE A 216 17.96 20.48 0.13
N PHE A 217 19.07 21.20 0.29
CA PHE A 217 19.05 22.42 1.06
C PHE A 217 20.01 23.49 0.56
N GLY A 218 19.54 24.74 0.63
CA GLY A 218 20.25 25.87 0.08
C GLY A 218 19.60 27.24 0.19
N GLY A 219 20.32 28.27 -0.23
CA GLY A 219 19.82 29.65 -0.23
C GLY A 219 19.88 30.31 1.15
N GLY A 220 21.06 30.31 1.76
CA GLY A 220 21.31 31.02 3.03
C GLY A 220 20.90 30.26 4.28
N VAL A 221 20.68 28.95 4.20
CA VAL A 221 20.38 28.08 5.35
C VAL A 221 21.62 27.81 6.18
N SER A 222 21.53 27.73 7.52
CA SER A 222 22.71 27.48 8.37
C SER A 222 22.48 26.57 9.56
N ASN A 223 23.55 25.98 10.06
CA ASN A 223 23.55 24.98 11.13
C ASN A 223 22.55 23.84 10.88
N ILE A 224 22.80 23.08 9.82
CA ILE A 224 21.96 21.95 9.41
C ILE A 224 22.63 20.65 9.82
N THR A 225 21.90 19.80 10.56
CA THR A 225 22.42 18.52 11.06
C THR A 225 21.58 17.36 10.58
N PHE A 226 22.20 16.41 9.87
CA PHE A 226 21.65 15.10 9.57
C PHE A 226 22.39 14.05 10.40
N ILE A 227 21.69 13.37 11.31
CA ILE A 227 22.29 12.39 12.20
C ILE A 227 21.48 11.08 12.29
N ASN A 228 22.16 9.93 12.31
CA ASN A 228 21.56 8.60 12.47
C ASN A 228 20.49 8.23 11.44
N ASN A 229 20.44 8.90 10.28
CA ASN A 229 19.42 8.62 9.27
C ASN A 229 19.82 7.44 8.38
N ILE A 230 18.81 6.80 7.80
CA ILE A 230 18.95 5.78 6.76
C ILE A 230 18.47 6.37 5.44
N PHE A 231 19.36 6.45 4.46
CA PHE A 231 19.09 6.85 3.08
C PHE A 231 19.22 5.63 2.19
N ASN A 232 18.11 5.09 1.67
CA ASN A 232 18.14 3.86 0.90
C ASN A 232 17.37 3.97 -0.41
N GLY A 233 18.08 3.74 -1.52
CA GLY A 233 17.53 3.89 -2.87
C GLY A 233 17.27 5.36 -3.17
N PHE A 234 18.18 6.02 -3.88
CA PHE A 234 18.01 7.43 -4.22
C PHE A 234 18.66 7.78 -5.56
N ASN A 235 18.18 8.84 -6.22
CA ASN A 235 18.90 9.40 -7.37
C ASN A 235 20.08 10.26 -6.88
N GLU A 236 19.89 11.07 -5.86
CA GLU A 236 20.90 11.82 -5.14
C GLU A 236 20.55 11.76 -3.64
N GLY A 237 21.55 11.66 -2.77
CA GLY A 237 21.30 11.56 -1.33
C GLY A 237 21.02 12.95 -0.73
N LEU A 238 22.06 13.58 -0.21
CA LEU A 238 22.01 14.95 0.32
C LEU A 238 22.56 15.95 -0.70
N GLY A 239 21.70 16.83 -1.21
CA GLY A 239 22.10 18.00 -2.00
C GLY A 239 22.39 19.18 -1.09
N ILE A 240 23.67 19.54 -0.97
CA ILE A 240 24.17 20.67 -0.19
C ILE A 240 24.52 21.79 -1.18
N GLU A 241 23.55 22.66 -1.46
CA GLU A 241 23.71 23.74 -2.42
C GLU A 241 23.66 25.10 -1.73
N LYS A 242 24.73 25.90 -1.74
CA LYS A 242 24.69 27.24 -1.09
C LYS A 242 24.29 27.22 0.40
N ALA A 243 24.62 26.16 1.12
CA ALA A 243 24.38 26.09 2.56
C ALA A 243 25.34 27.04 3.28
N SER A 244 24.80 28.09 3.90
CA SER A 244 25.56 29.04 4.71
C SER A 244 25.98 28.42 6.03
N ASN A 245 27.21 28.66 6.46
CA ASN A 245 27.74 28.38 7.80
C ASN A 245 27.25 27.11 8.56
N LEU A 246 28.08 26.06 8.53
CA LEU A 246 27.99 24.83 9.35
C LEU A 246 26.95 23.80 8.87
N THR A 247 27.43 22.66 8.38
CA THR A 247 26.61 21.47 8.09
C THR A 247 27.26 20.23 8.70
N TYR A 248 26.46 19.39 9.35
CA TYR A 248 26.91 18.16 9.99
C TYR A 248 26.15 16.96 9.42
N VAL A 249 26.87 15.96 8.93
CA VAL A 249 26.36 14.70 8.41
C VAL A 249 27.01 13.59 9.21
N LEU A 250 26.31 13.10 10.24
CA LEU A 250 26.87 12.28 11.31
C LEU A 250 26.21 10.90 11.40
N ASN A 251 26.98 9.82 11.39
CA ASN A 251 26.49 8.46 11.64
C ASN A 251 25.29 8.02 10.77
N ASN A 252 25.17 8.55 9.56
CA ASN A 252 24.10 8.16 8.64
C ASN A 252 24.52 6.94 7.83
N THR A 253 23.54 6.22 7.30
CA THR A 253 23.75 5.09 6.39
C THR A 253 23.16 5.42 5.02
N PHE A 254 24.01 5.47 4.00
CA PHE A 254 23.65 5.67 2.60
C PHE A 254 23.81 4.36 1.83
N THR A 255 22.72 3.84 1.27
CA THR A 255 22.70 2.58 0.53
C THR A 255 21.96 2.68 -0.79
N ASN A 256 22.44 1.93 -1.81
CA ASN A 256 21.73 1.74 -3.09
C ASN A 256 21.48 3.05 -3.88
N GLY A 257 22.44 3.98 -3.85
CA GLY A 257 22.35 5.27 -4.55
C GLY A 257 22.69 5.17 -6.05
N LEU A 258 21.93 5.86 -6.91
CA LEU A 258 22.20 5.95 -8.35
C LEU A 258 23.12 7.12 -8.72
N GLY A 259 23.06 8.21 -7.97
CA GLY A 259 23.98 9.35 -8.01
C GLY A 259 24.79 9.43 -6.74
N ASP A 260 25.22 10.64 -6.38
CA ASP A 260 26.10 10.86 -5.24
C ASP A 260 25.33 10.76 -3.92
N ALA A 261 25.97 10.23 -2.88
CA ALA A 261 25.36 10.13 -1.56
C ALA A 261 25.27 11.51 -0.88
N ILE A 262 26.30 12.32 -1.07
CA ILE A 262 26.36 13.71 -0.67
C ILE A 262 26.89 14.47 -1.88
N TYR A 263 26.08 15.37 -2.41
CA TYR A 263 26.44 16.25 -3.51
C TYR A 263 26.58 17.67 -2.98
N ILE A 264 27.75 18.27 -3.14
CA ILE A 264 28.08 19.60 -2.63
C ILE A 264 28.31 20.53 -3.82
N GLN A 265 27.56 21.62 -3.86
CA GLN A 265 27.71 22.64 -4.90
C GLN A 265 27.55 24.05 -4.32
N ASN A 266 28.31 24.98 -4.86
CA ASN A 266 27.97 26.40 -4.82
C ASN A 266 27.59 26.81 -6.25
N SER A 267 26.62 27.69 -6.43
CA SER A 267 26.18 28.11 -7.77
C SER A 267 25.59 29.52 -7.75
N TYR A 268 25.42 30.12 -8.92
CA TYR A 268 24.63 31.35 -9.09
C TYR A 268 23.14 31.07 -9.38
N ALA A 269 22.75 29.81 -9.54
CA ALA A 269 21.37 29.45 -9.82
C ALA A 269 20.50 29.79 -8.61
N HIS A 270 19.45 30.61 -8.77
CA HIS A 270 18.55 31.04 -7.69
C HIS A 270 19.21 31.95 -6.61
N GLY A 271 20.02 32.94 -7.01
CA GLY A 271 20.52 34.01 -6.10
C GLY A 271 22.05 34.01 -5.90
N PRO A 272 22.59 34.92 -5.07
CA PRO A 272 24.03 35.04 -4.83
C PRO A 272 24.62 33.78 -4.17
N MET A 273 25.93 33.58 -4.35
CA MET A 273 26.68 32.49 -3.71
C MET A 273 26.71 32.68 -2.19
N SER A 274 26.74 31.56 -1.46
CA SER A 274 26.90 31.56 0.00
C SER A 274 28.32 31.20 0.42
N ILE A 275 28.75 31.68 1.58
CA ILE A 275 30.01 31.25 2.20
C ILE A 275 29.78 29.88 2.84
N ILE A 276 30.50 28.87 2.35
CA ILE A 276 30.55 27.54 2.97
C ILE A 276 31.70 27.54 3.97
N SER A 277 31.40 27.72 5.27
CA SER A 277 32.44 27.81 6.30
C SER A 277 32.95 26.44 6.78
N LYS A 278 32.07 25.44 6.93
CA LYS A 278 32.42 24.11 7.45
C LYS A 278 31.35 23.07 7.13
N ILE A 279 31.77 21.92 6.59
CA ILE A 279 30.95 20.71 6.43
C ILE A 279 31.69 19.55 7.11
N GLU A 280 31.01 18.86 8.03
CA GLU A 280 31.54 17.68 8.71
C GLU A 280 30.78 16.43 8.30
N ILE A 281 31.49 15.42 7.84
CA ILE A 281 30.94 14.14 7.36
C ILE A 281 31.59 13.05 8.20
N ILE A 282 30.98 12.64 9.31
CA ILE A 282 31.65 11.80 10.32
C ILE A 282 30.86 10.53 10.59
N GLY A 283 31.55 9.38 10.63
CA GLY A 283 30.95 8.11 11.08
C GLY A 283 29.90 7.52 10.13
N ASN A 284 29.77 8.03 8.90
CA ASN A 284 28.75 7.57 7.97
C ASN A 284 29.16 6.26 7.29
N THR A 285 28.16 5.48 6.89
CA THR A 285 28.34 4.30 6.05
C THR A 285 27.83 4.58 4.65
N PHE A 286 28.68 4.39 3.64
CA PHE A 286 28.35 4.50 2.23
C PHE A 286 28.51 3.13 1.58
N LYS A 287 27.42 2.58 1.04
CA LYS A 287 27.41 1.23 0.49
C LYS A 287 26.58 1.12 -0.79
N ASP A 288 27.12 0.46 -1.80
CA ASP A 288 26.41 0.15 -3.06
C ASP A 288 25.92 1.44 -3.77
N ILE A 289 26.84 2.37 -4.02
CA ILE A 289 26.55 3.69 -4.60
C ILE A 289 27.19 3.80 -5.99
N ILE A 290 26.40 4.19 -6.99
CA ILE A 290 26.87 4.39 -8.37
C ILE A 290 27.57 5.75 -8.52
N GLY A 291 27.14 6.79 -7.81
CA GLY A 291 27.89 8.03 -7.70
C GLY A 291 29.10 7.94 -6.78
N ALA A 292 29.52 9.10 -6.28
CA ALA A 292 30.50 9.23 -5.22
C ALA A 292 29.80 9.17 -3.86
N ALA A 293 30.54 8.81 -2.82
CA ALA A 293 30.03 9.02 -1.47
C ALA A 293 29.95 10.53 -1.16
N VAL A 294 30.94 11.29 -1.61
CA VAL A 294 30.96 12.76 -1.55
C VAL A 294 31.39 13.31 -2.91
N GLY A 295 30.46 13.93 -3.63
CA GLY A 295 30.70 14.65 -4.88
C GLY A 295 30.77 16.15 -4.65
N VAL A 296 31.73 16.83 -5.28
CA VAL A 296 31.91 18.29 -5.12
C VAL A 296 32.04 18.98 -6.49
N ASP A 297 31.21 19.99 -6.75
CA ASP A 297 31.15 20.76 -8.01
C ASP A 297 31.67 22.23 -7.90
N LYS A 298 32.08 22.81 -9.05
CA LYS A 298 33.03 23.94 -9.22
C LYS A 298 32.52 25.35 -8.93
N SER A 299 31.21 25.64 -8.97
CA SER A 299 30.76 27.03 -9.20
C SER A 299 30.86 27.97 -7.99
N GLY A 300 32.09 28.39 -7.67
CA GLY A 300 32.38 29.61 -6.92
C GLY A 300 32.75 29.41 -5.45
N MET A 301 34.05 29.53 -5.21
CA MET A 301 34.71 29.94 -3.97
C MET A 301 34.15 29.42 -2.62
N PHE A 302 34.85 28.43 -2.06
CA PHE A 302 34.99 28.26 -0.61
C PHE A 302 35.91 29.37 -0.09
N THR A 303 35.39 30.57 0.18
CA THR A 303 36.19 31.57 0.91
C THR A 303 36.26 31.16 2.36
N GLY A 304 37.29 30.39 2.71
CA GLY A 304 37.64 30.22 4.12
C GLY A 304 37.82 31.59 4.78
N ASP A 305 37.41 31.68 6.03
CA ASP A 305 37.70 32.79 6.96
C ASP A 305 39.21 32.93 7.32
N GLY A 306 40.07 32.23 6.58
CA GLY A 306 41.50 32.17 6.83
C GLY A 306 41.92 31.16 7.91
N THR A 307 41.03 30.30 8.45
CA THR A 307 41.37 29.51 9.65
C THR A 307 41.22 27.97 9.61
N GLY A 308 40.63 27.32 8.60
CA GLY A 308 40.53 25.86 8.70
C GLY A 308 39.83 25.12 7.55
N ASN A 309 39.94 23.79 7.58
CA ASN A 309 39.37 22.85 6.61
C ASN A 309 37.87 23.10 6.38
N SER A 310 37.47 23.39 5.13
CA SER A 310 36.06 23.69 4.80
C SER A 310 35.19 22.43 4.71
N ILE A 311 35.80 21.25 4.50
CA ILE A 311 35.11 19.95 4.49
C ILE A 311 36.00 18.92 5.20
N VAL A 312 35.48 18.31 6.27
CA VAL A 312 36.18 17.30 7.07
C VAL A 312 35.39 16.01 7.04
N GLY A 313 36.04 14.89 6.71
CA GLY A 313 35.43 13.56 6.84
C GLY A 313 36.29 12.57 7.60
N ILE A 314 35.72 12.00 8.66
CA ILE A 314 36.43 11.15 9.63
C ILE A 314 35.61 9.90 9.89
N ASN A 315 36.27 8.74 9.99
CA ASN A 315 35.66 7.46 10.37
C ASN A 315 34.47 7.04 9.48
N ASN A 316 34.48 7.39 8.19
CA ASN A 316 33.44 6.95 7.27
C ASN A 316 33.80 5.58 6.69
N THR A 317 32.81 4.69 6.66
CA THR A 317 32.95 3.39 6.02
C THR A 317 32.47 3.50 4.58
N VAL A 318 33.34 3.18 3.64
CA VAL A 318 33.01 3.18 2.21
C VAL A 318 33.18 1.78 1.70
N THR A 319 32.12 1.22 1.16
CA THR A 319 32.14 -0.08 0.52
C THR A 319 31.43 0.11 -0.79
N ASN A 320 31.93 -0.47 -1.88
CA ASN A 320 31.09 -0.62 -3.04
C ASN A 320 30.60 0.69 -3.71
N VAL A 321 31.46 1.72 -3.76
CA VAL A 321 31.13 3.05 -4.32
C VAL A 321 31.89 3.29 -5.63
N SER A 322 31.16 3.50 -6.73
CA SER A 322 31.73 3.43 -8.09
C SER A 322 32.61 4.63 -8.46
N LYS A 323 32.28 5.84 -8.00
CA LYS A 323 33.15 7.03 -8.18
C LYS A 323 34.11 7.26 -6.99
N GLY A 324 34.22 6.31 -6.08
CA GLY A 324 35.07 6.40 -4.89
C GLY A 324 34.48 7.24 -3.76
N TYR A 325 35.25 7.39 -2.68
CA TYR A 325 34.80 8.13 -1.50
C TYR A 325 34.58 9.62 -1.81
N VAL A 326 35.57 10.27 -2.42
CA VAL A 326 35.48 11.67 -2.86
C VAL A 326 35.67 11.74 -4.36
N ASN A 327 34.76 12.42 -5.06
CA ASN A 327 34.93 12.73 -6.47
C ASN A 327 34.82 14.24 -6.69
N LEU A 328 35.82 14.81 -7.36
CA LEU A 328 35.87 16.22 -7.70
C LEU A 328 35.49 16.35 -9.17
N TYR A 329 34.35 16.98 -9.46
CA TYR A 329 33.86 17.13 -10.84
C TYR A 329 34.61 18.21 -11.62
N SER A 330 35.61 18.86 -11.02
CA SER A 330 36.47 19.82 -11.70
C SER A 330 37.85 19.98 -11.06
N THR A 331 38.80 20.51 -11.85
CA THR A 331 40.15 20.86 -11.40
C THR A 331 40.28 22.35 -11.08
N GLY A 332 40.95 22.66 -9.96
CA GLY A 332 41.44 24.00 -9.58
C GLY A 332 40.65 24.72 -8.47
N GLN A 333 41.13 24.60 -7.22
CA GLN A 333 41.33 25.59 -6.13
C GLN A 333 41.74 24.84 -4.83
N ASN A 334 42.26 25.55 -3.82
CA ASN A 334 42.69 25.01 -2.52
C ASN A 334 41.49 24.53 -1.68
N LEU A 335 40.99 23.33 -1.96
CA LEU A 335 40.03 22.65 -1.09
C LEU A 335 40.81 21.92 0.01
N ASN A 336 40.73 22.43 1.23
CA ASN A 336 41.30 21.76 2.40
C ASN A 336 40.37 20.63 2.85
N PHE A 337 40.62 19.42 2.35
CA PHE A 337 39.97 18.19 2.81
C PHE A 337 40.88 17.47 3.80
N THR A 338 40.30 17.01 4.92
CA THR A 338 40.88 15.91 5.70
C THR A 338 39.89 14.76 5.61
N MET A 339 40.28 13.69 4.91
CA MET A 339 39.43 12.54 4.61
C MET A 339 40.23 11.27 4.91
N ASP A 340 39.88 10.54 5.97
CA ASP A 340 40.39 9.19 6.18
C ASP A 340 39.46 8.19 5.48
N SER A 341 40.03 7.35 4.63
CA SER A 341 39.31 6.26 3.96
C SER A 341 39.97 4.94 4.29
N SER A 342 39.39 4.20 5.23
CA SER A 342 39.67 2.77 5.31
C SER A 342 38.92 2.07 4.17
N TYR A 343 39.57 1.90 3.01
CA TYR A 343 38.97 1.28 1.82
C TYR A 343 39.71 0.00 1.41
N PRO A 344 38.97 -1.05 1.03
CA PRO A 344 39.33 -1.86 -0.11
C PRO A 344 38.25 -1.79 -1.19
N ALA A 345 38.68 -1.48 -2.41
CA ALA A 345 37.84 -1.34 -3.60
C ALA A 345 37.39 -2.68 -4.16
N THR A 346 36.09 -2.97 -4.05
CA THR A 346 35.37 -3.78 -5.04
C THR A 346 34.05 -3.08 -5.32
N VAL A 347 33.70 -2.86 -6.59
CA VAL A 347 32.37 -2.38 -6.99
C VAL A 347 31.46 -3.62 -7.02
N PRO A 348 30.33 -3.66 -6.30
CA PRO A 348 29.39 -4.75 -6.37
C PRO A 348 28.48 -4.46 -7.54
N GLY A 349 27.99 -5.51 -8.17
CA GLY A 349 26.92 -5.28 -9.12
C GLY A 349 25.61 -4.95 -8.43
N LYS A 350 24.65 -4.51 -9.23
CA LYS A 350 23.25 -4.28 -8.89
C LYS A 350 22.42 -5.50 -9.31
N ALA A 351 21.51 -5.95 -8.47
CA ALA A 351 20.53 -6.97 -8.85
C ALA A 351 19.43 -6.38 -9.75
N ASN A 352 18.97 -7.15 -10.74
CA ASN A 352 17.87 -6.79 -11.62
C ASN A 352 16.94 -8.00 -11.82
N ILE A 353 15.93 -8.11 -10.97
CA ILE A 353 15.04 -9.27 -10.96
C ILE A 353 13.94 -9.13 -12.00
N SER A 354 13.78 -10.16 -12.84
CA SER A 354 12.57 -10.37 -13.63
C SER A 354 11.84 -11.63 -13.16
N VAL A 355 10.51 -11.58 -13.20
CA VAL A 355 9.66 -12.73 -12.87
C VAL A 355 8.67 -12.97 -14.00
N SER A 356 8.53 -14.23 -14.41
CA SER A 356 7.51 -14.66 -15.36
C SER A 356 6.72 -15.83 -14.80
N SER A 357 5.43 -15.86 -15.15
CA SER A 357 4.48 -16.90 -14.76
C SER A 357 3.90 -17.54 -16.00
N ASN A 358 3.76 -18.86 -16.00
CA ASN A 358 3.09 -19.61 -17.05
C ASN A 358 2.18 -20.69 -16.47
N VAL A 359 1.16 -21.10 -17.23
CA VAL A 359 0.20 -22.15 -16.86
C VAL A 359 0.04 -23.14 -18.01
N SER A 360 -0.01 -24.44 -17.70
CA SER A 360 0.01 -25.52 -18.70
C SER A 360 -1.26 -25.66 -19.57
N SER A 361 -2.32 -24.90 -19.30
CA SER A 361 -3.56 -24.90 -20.08
C SER A 361 -4.32 -23.58 -19.86
N ALA A 362 -5.20 -23.19 -20.77
CA ALA A 362 -6.05 -21.98 -20.63
C ALA A 362 -7.44 -22.25 -20.00
N ALA A 363 -7.95 -23.48 -20.06
CA ALA A 363 -9.24 -23.85 -19.48
C ALA A 363 -9.22 -25.24 -18.86
N ILE A 364 -9.78 -25.38 -17.66
CA ILE A 364 -9.92 -26.65 -16.94
C ILE A 364 -11.32 -26.75 -16.36
N LYS A 365 -11.67 -27.89 -15.76
CA LYS A 365 -12.90 -28.06 -14.98
C LYS A 365 -12.57 -28.22 -13.50
N THR A 366 -13.56 -28.02 -12.63
CA THR A 366 -13.40 -28.31 -11.20
C THR A 366 -12.97 -29.77 -10.99
N GLY A 367 -11.93 -29.98 -10.20
CA GLY A 367 -11.29 -31.28 -9.95
C GLY A 367 -10.11 -31.60 -10.87
N ASP A 368 -9.94 -30.89 -11.98
CA ASP A 368 -8.76 -31.04 -12.83
C ASP A 368 -7.52 -30.44 -12.17
N LYS A 369 -6.35 -30.94 -12.58
CA LYS A 369 -5.05 -30.39 -12.20
C LYS A 369 -4.54 -29.43 -13.28
N THR A 370 -3.84 -28.39 -12.87
CA THR A 370 -3.09 -27.48 -13.73
C THR A 370 -1.72 -27.23 -13.12
N THR A 371 -0.73 -26.95 -13.96
CA THR A 371 0.63 -26.68 -13.49
C THR A 371 0.95 -25.22 -13.70
N TYR A 372 1.44 -24.56 -12.65
CA TYR A 372 1.98 -23.20 -12.69
C TYR A 372 3.50 -23.29 -12.64
N THR A 373 4.16 -22.60 -13.56
CA THR A 373 5.61 -22.47 -13.59
C THR A 373 5.96 -21.01 -13.37
N ILE A 374 6.77 -20.76 -12.34
CA ILE A 374 7.30 -19.43 -12.02
C ILE A 374 8.80 -19.45 -12.28
N THR A 375 9.28 -18.48 -13.04
CA THR A 375 10.71 -18.31 -13.32
C THR A 375 11.15 -16.95 -12.82
N VAL A 376 12.23 -16.91 -12.06
CA VAL A 376 12.82 -15.71 -11.47
C VAL A 376 14.26 -15.64 -11.96
N LYS A 377 14.65 -14.54 -12.60
CA LYS A 377 16.02 -14.37 -13.10
C LYS A 377 16.61 -13.07 -12.59
N ASN A 378 17.87 -13.12 -12.17
CA ASN A 378 18.65 -11.93 -11.89
C ASN A 378 19.46 -11.55 -13.13
N ASN A 379 18.99 -10.54 -13.87
CA ASN A 379 19.65 -10.00 -15.06
C ASN A 379 20.70 -8.93 -14.72
N GLY A 380 20.92 -8.68 -13.43
CA GLY A 380 21.87 -7.70 -12.94
C GLY A 380 23.27 -8.30 -12.80
N ASN A 381 24.25 -7.44 -12.53
CA ASN A 381 25.63 -7.84 -12.24
C ASN A 381 25.86 -8.07 -10.72
N GLY A 382 24.85 -7.85 -9.88
CA GLY A 382 24.90 -8.01 -8.42
C GLY A 382 24.02 -9.11 -7.87
N SER A 383 24.30 -9.57 -6.64
CA SER A 383 23.47 -10.56 -5.95
C SER A 383 22.20 -9.92 -5.39
N ALA A 384 21.06 -10.62 -5.55
CA ALA A 384 19.82 -10.34 -4.84
C ALA A 384 19.76 -11.14 -3.54
N ALA A 385 19.37 -10.51 -2.43
CA ALA A 385 19.23 -11.18 -1.14
C ALA A 385 17.77 -11.28 -0.70
N ASN A 386 17.48 -12.29 0.14
CA ASN A 386 16.16 -12.53 0.75
C ASN A 386 15.00 -12.61 -0.27
N VAL A 387 15.28 -13.11 -1.48
CA VAL A 387 14.29 -13.21 -2.55
C VAL A 387 13.20 -14.21 -2.14
N LYS A 388 11.95 -13.77 -2.22
CA LYS A 388 10.76 -14.58 -1.98
C LYS A 388 9.64 -14.22 -2.95
N ILE A 389 8.87 -15.24 -3.35
CA ILE A 389 7.73 -15.09 -4.26
C ILE A 389 6.42 -15.41 -3.54
N SER A 390 5.48 -14.47 -3.56
CA SER A 390 4.11 -14.64 -3.06
C SER A 390 3.07 -14.57 -4.19
N ASP A 391 1.79 -14.77 -3.85
CA ASP A 391 0.64 -14.54 -4.73
C ASP A 391 0.64 -15.37 -6.03
N ILE A 392 1.32 -16.53 -5.99
CA ILE A 392 1.50 -17.45 -7.12
C ILE A 392 0.15 -18.00 -7.59
N LEU A 393 -0.74 -18.32 -6.64
CA LEU A 393 -2.06 -18.90 -6.87
C LEU A 393 -3.11 -18.19 -6.03
N LYS A 394 -4.33 -18.09 -6.57
CA LYS A 394 -5.49 -17.68 -5.78
C LYS A 394 -6.02 -18.88 -4.98
N THR A 395 -5.66 -18.95 -3.70
CA THR A 395 -5.92 -20.09 -2.79
C THR A 395 -7.40 -20.49 -2.71
N ASP A 396 -8.35 -19.55 -2.84
CA ASP A 396 -9.78 -19.89 -2.85
C ASP A 396 -10.23 -20.78 -4.02
N PHE A 397 -9.44 -20.86 -5.09
CA PHE A 397 -9.75 -21.64 -6.29
C PHE A 397 -8.97 -22.95 -6.35
N TYR A 398 -7.90 -23.11 -5.57
CA TYR A 398 -6.95 -24.19 -5.74
C TYR A 398 -6.49 -24.78 -4.41
N SER A 399 -6.34 -26.09 -4.38
CA SER A 399 -5.40 -26.75 -3.47
C SER A 399 -4.12 -27.03 -4.25
N SER A 400 -2.95 -26.82 -3.64
CA SER A 400 -1.69 -26.91 -4.37
C SER A 400 -0.57 -27.46 -3.52
N TYR A 401 0.40 -28.06 -4.20
CA TYR A 401 1.69 -28.46 -3.64
C TYR A 401 2.78 -28.18 -4.68
N ALA A 402 3.98 -27.85 -4.20
CA ALA A 402 5.13 -27.77 -5.10
C ALA A 402 5.49 -29.17 -5.58
N THR A 403 5.68 -29.32 -6.89
CA THR A 403 6.24 -30.54 -7.48
C THR A 403 7.73 -30.41 -7.72
N TYR A 404 8.24 -29.18 -7.85
CA TYR A 404 9.66 -28.91 -8.02
C TYR A 404 9.99 -27.47 -7.61
N ALA A 405 11.14 -27.29 -6.96
CA ALA A 405 11.78 -26.00 -6.75
C ALA A 405 13.26 -26.18 -7.07
N SER A 406 13.84 -25.35 -7.95
CA SER A 406 15.26 -25.46 -8.29
C SER A 406 16.17 -25.04 -7.12
N VAL A 407 15.67 -24.15 -6.27
CA VAL A 407 16.33 -23.65 -5.06
C VAL A 407 15.28 -23.27 -4.02
N GLY A 408 15.71 -23.18 -2.76
CA GLY A 408 14.86 -22.70 -1.69
C GLY A 408 13.71 -23.65 -1.33
N THR A 409 12.70 -23.12 -0.64
CA THR A 409 11.56 -23.92 -0.14
C THR A 409 10.24 -23.24 -0.43
N TYR A 410 9.22 -24.03 -0.80
CA TYR A 410 7.86 -23.55 -0.96
C TYR A 410 6.96 -24.09 0.15
N ALA A 411 6.42 -23.19 0.96
CA ALA A 411 5.48 -23.52 2.02
C ALA A 411 4.45 -22.41 2.18
N ASN A 412 3.21 -22.77 2.54
CA ASN A 412 2.13 -21.81 2.83
C ASN A 412 1.89 -20.77 1.74
N GLY A 413 2.07 -21.13 0.46
CA GLY A 413 1.86 -20.22 -0.66
C GLY A 413 3.03 -19.29 -0.99
N VAL A 414 4.13 -19.35 -0.22
CA VAL A 414 5.32 -18.52 -0.40
C VAL A 414 6.51 -19.39 -0.80
N TRP A 415 7.24 -18.98 -1.84
CA TRP A 415 8.49 -19.60 -2.23
C TRP A 415 9.67 -18.75 -1.76
N ASN A 416 10.41 -19.23 -0.76
CA ASN A 416 11.60 -18.57 -0.24
C ASN A 416 12.82 -19.06 -1.01
N ILE A 417 13.39 -18.21 -1.87
CA ILE A 417 14.56 -18.49 -2.72
C ILE A 417 15.85 -18.25 -1.93
N GLY A 418 15.90 -17.20 -1.10
CA GLY A 418 17.12 -16.77 -0.39
C GLY A 418 17.95 -15.85 -1.27
N ASN A 419 19.26 -16.12 -1.41
CA ASN A 419 20.12 -15.35 -2.31
C ASN A 419 20.03 -15.86 -3.76
N LEU A 420 20.09 -14.93 -4.71
CA LEU A 420 20.13 -15.20 -6.15
C LEU A 420 21.23 -14.35 -6.77
N ASN A 421 22.35 -14.97 -7.17
CA ASN A 421 23.52 -14.23 -7.66
C ASN A 421 23.25 -13.61 -9.04
N ALA A 422 24.18 -12.76 -9.48
CA ALA A 422 24.15 -12.18 -10.82
C ALA A 422 24.10 -13.26 -11.91
N GLY A 423 23.13 -13.18 -12.82
CA GLY A 423 22.93 -14.14 -13.91
C GLY A 423 22.12 -15.39 -13.53
N ASP A 424 21.94 -15.68 -12.24
CA ASP A 424 21.23 -16.88 -11.79
C ASP A 424 19.75 -16.85 -12.18
N THR A 425 19.20 -18.04 -12.43
CA THR A 425 17.78 -18.27 -12.70
C THR A 425 17.25 -19.35 -11.77
N ALA A 426 16.17 -19.04 -11.07
CA ALA A 426 15.43 -19.97 -10.23
C ALA A 426 14.08 -20.30 -10.87
N SER A 427 13.58 -21.53 -10.70
CA SER A 427 12.25 -21.93 -11.14
C SER A 427 11.50 -22.73 -10.09
N LEU A 428 10.18 -22.53 -10.05
CA LEU A 428 9.24 -23.27 -9.22
C LEU A 428 8.12 -23.83 -10.10
N VAL A 429 7.80 -25.10 -9.88
CA VAL A 429 6.64 -25.76 -10.50
C VAL A 429 5.67 -26.17 -9.40
N VAL A 430 4.44 -25.66 -9.51
CA VAL A 430 3.35 -25.92 -8.57
C VAL A 430 2.22 -26.64 -9.29
N THR A 431 1.83 -27.81 -8.79
CA THR A 431 0.62 -28.49 -9.25
C THR A 431 -0.56 -28.06 -8.40
N ALA A 432 -1.59 -27.53 -9.05
CA ALA A 432 -2.80 -27.00 -8.44
C ALA A 432 -4.03 -27.79 -8.91
N THR A 433 -4.87 -28.23 -7.97
CA THR A 433 -6.16 -28.89 -8.25
C THR A 433 -7.29 -27.89 -8.04
N ALA A 434 -8.13 -27.71 -9.05
CA ALA A 434 -9.24 -26.75 -9.00
C ALA A 434 -10.33 -27.19 -8.02
N LEU A 435 -10.66 -26.34 -7.05
CA LEU A 435 -11.65 -26.60 -5.99
C LEU A 435 -13.05 -26.09 -6.33
N LYS A 436 -13.16 -25.03 -7.13
CA LYS A 436 -14.44 -24.45 -7.55
C LYS A 436 -14.37 -23.81 -8.94
N SER A 437 -15.51 -23.77 -9.62
CA SER A 437 -15.64 -23.09 -10.91
C SER A 437 -15.60 -21.56 -10.80
N GLY A 438 -15.18 -20.88 -11.86
CA GLY A 438 -15.13 -19.42 -11.98
C GLY A 438 -13.86 -18.95 -12.68
N THR A 439 -13.54 -17.67 -12.55
CA THR A 439 -12.33 -17.08 -13.12
C THR A 439 -11.31 -16.83 -12.01
N ALA A 440 -10.18 -17.52 -12.07
CA ALA A 440 -9.07 -17.33 -11.15
C ALA A 440 -8.00 -16.44 -11.80
N THR A 441 -7.71 -15.30 -11.18
CA THR A 441 -6.61 -14.42 -11.59
C THR A 441 -5.53 -14.47 -10.52
N SER A 442 -4.28 -14.70 -10.94
CA SER A 442 -3.10 -14.59 -10.07
C SER A 442 -2.00 -13.77 -10.74
N GLN A 443 -1.16 -13.14 -9.93
CA GLN A 443 0.00 -12.38 -10.37
C GLN A 443 1.07 -12.54 -9.29
N ALA A 444 2.10 -13.31 -9.59
CA ALA A 444 3.16 -13.56 -8.63
C ALA A 444 3.92 -12.27 -8.33
N LYS A 445 4.31 -12.08 -7.06
CA LYS A 445 5.08 -10.94 -6.61
C LYS A 445 6.42 -11.40 -6.06
N ALA A 446 7.52 -10.93 -6.66
CA ALA A 446 8.84 -11.02 -6.06
C ALA A 446 9.05 -9.89 -5.08
N THR A 447 9.57 -10.24 -3.91
CA THR A 447 10.10 -9.32 -2.91
C THR A 447 11.46 -9.79 -2.42
N GLY A 448 12.25 -8.87 -1.89
CA GLY A 448 13.58 -9.10 -1.33
C GLY A 448 14.20 -7.76 -0.97
N ASP A 449 15.49 -7.74 -0.67
CA ASP A 449 16.18 -6.49 -0.37
C ASP A 449 16.19 -5.62 -1.65
N ASN A 450 15.49 -4.48 -1.61
CA ASN A 450 15.31 -3.54 -2.74
C ASN A 450 14.65 -4.15 -4.00
N ILE A 451 13.87 -5.22 -3.85
CA ILE A 451 13.16 -5.87 -4.96
C ILE A 451 11.65 -5.80 -4.71
N SER A 452 10.91 -5.28 -5.69
CA SER A 452 9.45 -5.38 -5.75
C SER A 452 9.00 -5.45 -7.21
N VAL A 453 8.84 -6.66 -7.73
CA VAL A 453 8.53 -6.91 -9.16
C VAL A 453 7.35 -7.85 -9.28
N LEU A 454 6.44 -7.55 -10.21
CA LEU A 454 5.28 -8.38 -10.51
C LEU A 454 5.53 -9.20 -11.78
N SER A 455 5.02 -10.43 -11.81
CA SER A 455 4.96 -11.21 -13.05
C SER A 455 3.86 -10.69 -13.98
N ASN A 456 3.79 -11.25 -15.19
CA ASN A 456 2.56 -11.20 -15.99
C ASN A 456 1.38 -11.81 -15.21
N LYS A 457 0.16 -11.29 -15.47
CA LYS A 457 -1.07 -11.83 -14.89
C LYS A 457 -1.42 -13.16 -15.58
N ILE A 458 -1.83 -14.14 -14.79
CA ILE A 458 -2.44 -15.37 -15.29
C ILE A 458 -3.92 -15.34 -14.96
N GLN A 459 -4.76 -15.39 -15.99
CA GLN A 459 -6.20 -15.52 -15.86
C GLN A 459 -6.61 -16.91 -16.37
N LYS A 460 -7.30 -17.66 -15.53
CA LYS A 460 -7.69 -19.05 -15.80
C LYS A 460 -9.20 -19.22 -15.61
N THR A 461 -9.86 -19.74 -16.63
CA THR A 461 -11.28 -20.12 -16.53
C THR A 461 -11.40 -21.56 -16.08
N ILE A 462 -12.09 -21.76 -14.95
CA ILE A 462 -12.43 -23.07 -14.40
C ILE A 462 -13.91 -23.31 -14.65
N ASN A 463 -14.19 -24.21 -15.59
CA ASN A 463 -15.54 -24.60 -15.96
C ASN A 463 -16.15 -25.53 -14.92
N LYS A 464 -17.48 -25.49 -14.79
CA LYS A 464 -18.19 -26.44 -13.93
C LYS A 464 -18.00 -27.87 -14.43
N TYR A 465 -17.68 -28.79 -13.53
CA TYR A 465 -17.72 -30.22 -13.80
C TYR A 465 -19.02 -30.82 -13.23
N ILE A 466 -20.04 -30.91 -14.09
CA ILE A 466 -21.33 -31.53 -13.77
C ILE A 466 -21.48 -32.78 -14.64
N LYS A 467 -21.73 -33.94 -14.03
CA LYS A 467 -21.92 -35.21 -14.75
C LYS A 467 -23.15 -35.93 -14.22
N LEU A 468 -24.30 -35.61 -14.81
CA LEU A 468 -25.59 -36.19 -14.46
C LEU A 468 -25.81 -37.52 -15.18
N SER A 469 -26.41 -38.47 -14.47
CA SER A 469 -26.91 -39.73 -15.02
C SER A 469 -28.31 -39.99 -14.47
N TYR A 470 -29.15 -40.62 -15.30
CA TYR A 470 -30.55 -40.89 -15.00
C TYR A 470 -30.81 -42.38 -15.14
N SER A 471 -31.55 -42.95 -14.19
CA SER A 471 -31.94 -44.35 -14.22
C SER A 471 -33.41 -44.49 -13.84
N ASN A 472 -34.22 -44.91 -14.81
CA ASN A 472 -35.64 -45.17 -14.62
C ASN A 472 -35.85 -46.61 -14.18
N SER A 473 -36.79 -46.84 -13.25
CA SER A 473 -37.07 -48.16 -12.69
C SER A 473 -38.53 -48.33 -12.29
N ILE A 474 -38.99 -49.59 -12.35
CA ILE A 474 -40.16 -50.05 -11.59
C ILE A 474 -39.57 -50.61 -10.30
N LEU A 475 -39.87 -49.99 -9.17
CA LEU A 475 -39.29 -50.29 -7.86
C LEU A 475 -39.95 -51.49 -7.18
N THR A 476 -41.08 -51.93 -7.71
CA THR A 476 -41.83 -53.13 -7.30
C THR A 476 -42.07 -54.04 -8.51
N ASN A 477 -42.82 -55.13 -8.34
CA ASN A 477 -43.19 -56.02 -9.44
C ASN A 477 -43.94 -55.26 -10.56
N SER A 478 -43.61 -55.54 -11.83
CA SER A 478 -44.26 -54.95 -13.01
C SER A 478 -45.61 -55.60 -13.34
N LYS A 479 -45.92 -56.79 -12.78
CA LYS A 479 -47.25 -57.41 -12.81
C LYS A 479 -48.00 -57.08 -11.52
N VAL A 480 -49.11 -56.35 -11.62
CA VAL A 480 -49.81 -55.78 -10.47
C VAL A 480 -51.30 -56.07 -10.57
N LYS A 481 -51.88 -56.66 -9.51
CA LYS A 481 -53.33 -56.92 -9.44
C LYS A 481 -54.09 -55.59 -9.46
N THR A 482 -55.19 -55.53 -10.20
CA THR A 482 -56.07 -54.36 -10.23
C THR A 482 -56.51 -53.94 -8.82
N GLY A 483 -56.44 -52.65 -8.52
CA GLY A 483 -56.68 -52.06 -7.19
C GLY A 483 -55.44 -51.99 -6.30
N LYS A 484 -54.33 -52.66 -6.64
CA LYS A 484 -53.06 -52.61 -5.87
C LYS A 484 -52.11 -51.53 -6.39
N TYR A 485 -51.03 -51.30 -5.63
CA TYR A 485 -50.08 -50.23 -5.85
C TYR A 485 -48.80 -50.72 -6.55
N VAL A 486 -48.20 -49.81 -7.31
CA VAL A 486 -46.88 -49.94 -7.92
C VAL A 486 -46.04 -48.72 -7.58
N TYR A 487 -44.75 -48.92 -7.39
CA TYR A 487 -43.80 -47.84 -7.15
C TYR A 487 -42.89 -47.68 -8.36
N LEU A 488 -42.81 -46.45 -8.85
CA LEU A 488 -42.00 -46.07 -10.01
C LEU A 488 -40.95 -45.08 -9.54
N GLY A 489 -39.76 -45.11 -10.13
CA GLY A 489 -38.81 -44.07 -9.80
C GLY A 489 -37.74 -43.78 -10.84
N THR A 490 -37.26 -42.54 -10.76
CA THR A 490 -36.11 -42.02 -11.50
C THR A 490 -35.03 -41.69 -10.49
N THR A 491 -33.88 -42.35 -10.59
CA THR A 491 -32.69 -41.97 -9.84
C THR A 491 -31.85 -41.01 -10.68
N VAL A 492 -31.52 -39.86 -10.11
CA VAL A 492 -30.60 -38.87 -10.71
C VAL A 492 -29.34 -38.79 -9.87
N LYS A 493 -28.18 -39.05 -10.48
CA LYS A 493 -26.87 -39.01 -9.82
C LYS A 493 -25.98 -37.95 -10.47
N ASN A 494 -25.41 -37.06 -9.67
CA ASN A 494 -24.37 -36.13 -10.10
C ASN A 494 -22.99 -36.66 -9.68
N SER A 495 -22.30 -37.29 -10.62
CA SER A 495 -20.91 -37.76 -10.42
C SER A 495 -19.86 -36.67 -10.66
N GLY A 496 -20.29 -35.45 -10.99
CA GLY A 496 -19.44 -34.28 -11.13
C GLY A 496 -19.00 -33.71 -9.78
N LYS A 497 -18.16 -32.66 -9.84
CA LYS A 497 -17.61 -31.95 -8.69
C LYS A 497 -18.35 -30.65 -8.35
N ASP A 498 -19.20 -30.16 -9.27
CA ASP A 498 -20.04 -28.99 -9.05
C ASP A 498 -21.52 -29.37 -8.89
N LYS A 499 -22.26 -28.53 -8.15
CA LYS A 499 -23.72 -28.59 -8.08
C LYS A 499 -24.31 -28.42 -9.48
N SER A 500 -25.29 -29.26 -9.82
CA SER A 500 -25.96 -29.17 -11.11
C SER A 500 -26.74 -27.86 -11.26
N GLY A 501 -27.02 -27.49 -12.51
CA GLY A 501 -28.14 -26.59 -12.80
C GLY A 501 -29.48 -27.23 -12.44
N THR A 502 -30.57 -26.55 -12.78
CA THR A 502 -31.92 -27.06 -12.57
C THR A 502 -32.16 -28.33 -13.40
N VAL A 503 -32.55 -29.40 -12.74
CA VAL A 503 -32.93 -30.68 -13.31
C VAL A 503 -34.45 -30.83 -13.20
N LYS A 504 -35.06 -31.39 -14.25
CA LYS A 504 -36.48 -31.72 -14.30
C LYS A 504 -36.68 -33.22 -14.44
N VAL A 505 -37.50 -33.80 -13.58
CA VAL A 505 -37.93 -35.20 -13.66
C VAL A 505 -39.44 -35.25 -13.71
N LYS A 506 -40.01 -36.03 -14.63
CA LYS A 506 -41.46 -36.20 -14.78
C LYS A 506 -41.80 -37.66 -15.06
N ILE A 507 -42.69 -38.22 -14.25
CA ILE A 507 -43.26 -39.56 -14.45
C ILE A 507 -44.74 -39.40 -14.80
N THR A 508 -45.08 -39.69 -16.04
CA THR A 508 -46.46 -39.57 -16.54
C THR A 508 -47.14 -40.92 -16.54
N LEU A 509 -48.23 -41.02 -15.78
CA LEU A 509 -49.05 -42.21 -15.69
C LEU A 509 -50.08 -42.24 -16.84
N PRO A 510 -50.24 -43.37 -17.56
CA PRO A 510 -51.25 -43.53 -18.60
C PRO A 510 -52.65 -43.73 -18.00
N LYS A 511 -53.67 -43.76 -18.88
CA LYS A 511 -55.03 -44.21 -18.50
C LYS A 511 -54.96 -45.62 -17.88
N GLY A 512 -55.79 -45.87 -16.86
CA GLY A 512 -55.76 -47.14 -16.11
C GLY A 512 -54.75 -47.17 -14.95
N MET A 513 -54.17 -46.01 -14.60
CA MET A 513 -53.39 -45.81 -13.39
C MET A 513 -53.78 -44.50 -12.70
N LYS A 514 -53.77 -44.47 -11.36
CA LYS A 514 -54.08 -43.30 -10.54
C LYS A 514 -52.86 -42.91 -9.70
N LEU A 515 -52.46 -41.65 -9.72
CA LEU A 515 -51.42 -41.11 -8.83
C LEU A 515 -51.94 -41.10 -7.39
N ILE A 516 -51.19 -41.69 -6.47
CA ILE A 516 -51.51 -41.72 -5.03
C ILE A 516 -50.64 -40.74 -4.26
N SER A 517 -49.33 -40.84 -4.43
CA SER A 517 -48.39 -39.92 -3.78
C SER A 517 -47.06 -39.84 -4.51
N VAL A 518 -46.31 -38.79 -4.17
CA VAL A 518 -44.93 -38.53 -4.62
C VAL A 518 -44.05 -38.29 -3.41
N ASN A 519 -42.75 -38.63 -3.49
CA ASN A 519 -41.78 -38.11 -2.52
C ASN A 519 -41.29 -36.71 -2.93
N TYR A 520 -40.62 -36.01 -2.01
CA TYR A 520 -40.14 -34.63 -2.17
C TYR A 520 -41.22 -33.64 -2.65
N PRO A 521 -42.36 -33.53 -1.94
CA PRO A 521 -43.47 -32.68 -2.36
C PRO A 521 -43.11 -31.19 -2.44
N SER A 522 -42.10 -30.74 -1.68
CA SER A 522 -41.62 -29.35 -1.68
C SER A 522 -41.02 -28.90 -3.02
N VAL A 523 -40.57 -29.83 -3.85
CA VAL A 523 -39.98 -29.53 -5.18
C VAL A 523 -40.81 -30.12 -6.33
N TYR A 524 -42.03 -30.59 -6.05
CA TYR A 524 -42.93 -31.18 -7.03
C TYR A 524 -44.08 -30.23 -7.38
N ASN A 525 -44.19 -29.89 -8.66
CA ASN A 525 -45.32 -29.12 -9.16
C ASN A 525 -46.46 -30.06 -9.58
N LYS A 526 -47.61 -29.98 -8.89
CA LYS A 526 -48.79 -30.82 -9.13
C LYS A 526 -49.44 -30.59 -10.50
N ALA A 527 -49.45 -29.35 -11.00
CA ALA A 527 -50.05 -29.00 -12.28
C ALA A 527 -49.24 -29.58 -13.45
N THR A 528 -47.92 -29.42 -13.42
CA THR A 528 -47.04 -29.89 -14.48
C THR A 528 -46.57 -31.34 -14.30
N LYS A 529 -46.82 -31.93 -13.12
CA LYS A 529 -46.39 -33.26 -12.68
C LYS A 529 -44.87 -33.46 -12.75
N THR A 530 -44.12 -32.43 -12.39
CA THR A 530 -42.66 -32.36 -12.58
C THR A 530 -41.97 -32.01 -11.28
N TRP A 531 -40.92 -32.76 -10.93
CA TRP A 531 -39.95 -32.33 -9.91
C TRP A 531 -38.93 -31.39 -10.54
N THR A 532 -38.65 -30.27 -9.88
CA THR A 532 -37.64 -29.28 -10.31
C THR A 532 -36.67 -29.02 -9.18
N PHE A 533 -35.41 -29.42 -9.33
CA PHE A 533 -34.43 -29.43 -8.24
C PHE A 533 -32.99 -29.28 -8.77
N THR A 534 -32.03 -29.25 -7.86
CA THR A 534 -30.59 -29.29 -8.18
C THR A 534 -29.96 -30.45 -7.44
N VAL A 535 -28.90 -31.04 -8.00
CA VAL A 535 -28.19 -32.18 -7.41
C VAL A 535 -26.80 -31.71 -6.99
N PRO A 536 -26.50 -31.63 -5.67
CA PRO A 536 -25.15 -31.36 -5.20
C PRO A 536 -24.14 -32.37 -5.73
N ALA A 537 -22.86 -31.98 -5.77
CA ALA A 537 -21.78 -32.84 -6.24
C ALA A 537 -21.72 -34.16 -5.44
N GLY A 538 -21.50 -35.27 -6.14
CA GLY A 538 -21.41 -36.61 -5.55
C GLY A 538 -22.70 -37.16 -4.95
N LYS A 539 -23.83 -36.45 -5.06
CA LYS A 539 -25.12 -36.88 -4.51
C LYS A 539 -26.00 -37.55 -5.56
N GLU A 540 -26.91 -38.37 -5.07
CA GLU A 540 -27.98 -38.99 -5.85
C GLU A 540 -29.34 -38.84 -5.14
N TYR A 541 -30.40 -38.72 -5.93
CA TYR A 541 -31.78 -38.66 -5.45
C TYR A 541 -32.66 -39.58 -6.27
N THR A 542 -33.53 -40.34 -5.60
CA THR A 542 -34.55 -41.17 -6.26
C THR A 542 -35.93 -40.54 -6.08
N PHE A 543 -36.52 -40.09 -7.19
CA PHE A 543 -37.89 -39.57 -7.23
C PHE A 543 -38.85 -40.71 -7.41
N LYS A 544 -39.85 -40.83 -6.54
CA LYS A 544 -40.74 -41.97 -6.43
C LYS A 544 -42.19 -41.54 -6.61
N VAL A 545 -42.89 -42.25 -7.49
CA VAL A 545 -44.37 -42.22 -7.61
C VAL A 545 -44.92 -43.49 -6.98
N LYS A 546 -45.88 -43.35 -6.06
CA LYS A 546 -46.82 -44.42 -5.71
C LYS A 546 -48.06 -44.27 -6.59
N ALA A 547 -48.35 -45.26 -7.40
CA ALA A 547 -49.53 -45.29 -8.27
C ALA A 547 -50.39 -46.52 -8.01
N GLN A 548 -51.70 -46.39 -8.15
CA GLN A 548 -52.65 -47.50 -8.11
C GLN A 548 -52.97 -47.94 -9.54
N VAL A 549 -52.98 -49.24 -9.82
CA VAL A 549 -53.43 -49.79 -11.11
C VAL A 549 -54.94 -49.95 -11.06
N THR A 550 -55.68 -49.30 -11.97
CA THR A 550 -57.15 -49.21 -11.93
C THR A 550 -57.85 -50.01 -13.03
N SER A 551 -57.12 -50.56 -14.00
CA SER A 551 -57.69 -51.46 -15.01
C SER A 551 -56.67 -52.48 -15.52
N LYS A 552 -57.17 -53.60 -16.05
CA LYS A 552 -56.37 -54.67 -16.65
C LYS A 552 -55.61 -54.21 -17.91
N GLY A 553 -54.62 -54.99 -18.32
CA GLY A 553 -53.83 -54.78 -19.54
C GLY A 553 -52.52 -54.02 -19.33
N ILE A 554 -51.76 -53.85 -20.42
CA ILE A 554 -50.42 -53.23 -20.41
C ILE A 554 -50.55 -51.70 -20.30
N LYS A 555 -49.83 -51.11 -19.34
CA LYS A 555 -49.77 -49.67 -19.07
C LYS A 555 -48.38 -49.14 -19.43
N LYS A 556 -48.30 -48.25 -20.42
CA LYS A 556 -47.06 -47.58 -20.83
C LYS A 556 -46.83 -46.33 -19.98
N VAL A 557 -45.90 -46.40 -19.04
CA VAL A 557 -45.46 -45.25 -18.22
C VAL A 557 -44.38 -44.49 -18.96
N THR A 558 -44.51 -43.17 -19.00
CA THR A 558 -43.54 -42.28 -19.64
C THR A 558 -42.68 -41.60 -18.58
N PHE A 559 -41.36 -41.76 -18.68
CA PHE A 559 -40.36 -41.05 -17.91
C PHE A 559 -39.78 -39.94 -18.78
N ASN A 560 -39.69 -38.72 -18.26
CA ASN A 560 -39.06 -37.58 -18.92
C ASN A 560 -38.01 -36.98 -17.99
N ASP A 561 -36.75 -37.14 -18.41
CA ASP A 561 -35.55 -36.79 -17.68
C ASP A 561 -34.88 -35.62 -18.39
N ASN A 562 -35.20 -34.41 -17.94
CA ASN A 562 -34.72 -33.17 -18.54
C ASN A 562 -34.92 -33.08 -20.07
N GLY A 563 -36.05 -33.58 -20.57
CA GLY A 563 -36.40 -33.61 -22.00
C GLY A 563 -36.19 -34.98 -22.66
N ALA A 564 -35.33 -35.84 -22.12
CA ALA A 564 -35.14 -37.19 -22.65
C ALA A 564 -36.29 -38.12 -22.23
N VAL A 565 -36.94 -38.77 -23.20
CA VAL A 565 -38.13 -39.59 -22.93
C VAL A 565 -37.79 -41.09 -22.98
N GLN A 566 -38.24 -41.83 -21.97
CA GLN A 566 -38.14 -43.29 -21.90
C GLN A 566 -39.48 -43.90 -21.46
N TYR A 567 -39.68 -45.18 -21.77
CA TYR A 567 -40.91 -45.90 -21.45
C TYR A 567 -40.63 -47.14 -20.62
N LYS A 568 -41.54 -47.46 -19.68
CA LYS A 568 -41.63 -48.78 -19.05
C LYS A 568 -43.07 -49.27 -19.04
N TYR A 569 -43.22 -50.59 -18.92
CA TYR A 569 -44.52 -51.26 -19.05
C TYR A 569 -44.89 -51.99 -17.76
N ILE A 570 -46.14 -51.81 -17.34
CA ILE A 570 -46.74 -52.45 -16.18
C ILE A 570 -47.95 -53.24 -16.65
N THR A 571 -48.09 -54.49 -16.24
CA THR A 571 -49.23 -55.34 -16.60
C THR A 571 -50.21 -55.41 -15.44
N GLY A 572 -51.38 -54.80 -15.63
CA GLY A 572 -52.53 -54.96 -14.73
C GLY A 572 -53.24 -56.28 -15.00
N TYR A 573 -53.47 -57.10 -13.96
CA TYR A 573 -54.25 -58.34 -14.06
C TYR A 573 -55.46 -58.38 -13.13
#